data_AF-A0A7V9GZS0-F1
#
_entry.id   AF-A0A7V9GZS0-F1
#
_cell.length_a   1.000
_cell.length_b   1.000
_cell.length_c   1.000
_cell.angle_alpha   90.00
_cell.angle_beta   90.00
_cell.angle_gamma   90.00
#
_symmetry.space_group_name_H-M   'P 1'
#
loop_
_entity.id
_entity.type
_entity.pdbx_description
1 polymer ?
#
loop_
_entity_poly.entity_id
_entity_poly.type
_entity_poly.pdbx_seq_one_letter_code
_entity_poly.pdbx_strand_id
1 'polypeptide(L)' 'DVAGRASRLALDAGFIVNDCTPSVLRTAPPLIIDTAQLDSWLAALPAVLDEVATTSEEAST' A
#
# COMPACT_ATOMS: atom_id res chain seq x y z
N ASP A 1 -9.98 9.77 0.44
CA ASP A 1 -8.83 9.40 -0.40
C ASP A 1 -7.94 8.45 0.39
N VAL A 2 -8.31 7.17 0.42
CA VAL A 2 -7.62 6.14 1.23
C VAL A 2 -6.53 5.46 0.40
N ALA A 3 -6.78 5.25 -0.90
CA ALA A 3 -5.82 4.64 -1.81
C ALA A 3 -4.60 5.55 -2.07
N GLY A 4 -4.78 6.87 -2.21
CA GLY A 4 -3.65 7.79 -2.37
C GLY A 4 -2.72 7.81 -1.16
N ARG A 5 -3.29 7.72 0.05
CA ARG A 5 -2.50 7.58 1.30
C ARG A 5 -1.75 6.25 1.34
N ALA A 6 -2.43 5.14 1.04
CA ALA A 6 -1.81 3.82 0.99
C ALA A 6 -0.69 3.75 -0.05
N SER A 7 -0.87 4.35 -1.23
CA SER A 7 0.12 4.39 -2.31
C SER A 7 1.40 5.13 -1.88
N ARG A 8 1.27 6.26 -1.18
CA ARG A 8 2.41 7.01 -0.64
C ARG A 8 3.18 6.22 0.41
N LEU A 9 2.48 5.60 1.36
CA LEU A 9 3.11 4.77 2.40
C LEU A 9 3.77 3.53 1.82
N ALA A 10 3.16 2.91 0.80
CA ALA A 10 3.78 1.81 0.07
C ALA A 10 5.07 2.26 -0.63
N LEU A 11 5.10 3.47 -1.21
CA LEU A 11 6.31 4.04 -1.82
C LEU A 11 7.40 4.28 -0.78
N ASP A 12 7.05 4.80 0.39
CA ASP A 12 7.99 4.99 1.51
C ASP A 12 8.56 3.64 2.00
N ALA A 13 7.77 2.57 1.91
CA ALA A 13 8.19 1.18 2.16
C ALA A 13 8.93 0.51 0.98
N GLY A 14 9.14 1.21 -0.13
CA GLY A 14 9.90 0.73 -1.30
C GLY A 14 9.07 0.01 -2.38
N PHE A 15 7.74 0.11 -2.35
CA PHE A 15 6.84 -0.54 -3.30
C PHE A 15 6.10 0.46 -4.19
N ILE A 16 6.07 0.19 -5.49
CA ILE A 16 5.31 1.00 -6.45
C ILE A 16 3.98 0.31 -6.76
N VAL A 17 2.89 1.00 -6.44
CA VAL A 17 1.50 0.54 -6.63
C VAL A 17 0.67 1.69 -7.22
N ASN A 18 -0.47 1.38 -7.84
CA ASN A 18 -1.33 2.42 -8.44
C ASN A 18 -2.61 2.60 -7.62
N ASP A 19 -2.92 3.82 -7.21
CA ASP A 19 -4.18 4.27 -6.63
C ASP A 19 -5.21 4.60 -7.72
N CYS A 20 -5.75 3.56 -8.38
CA CYS A 20 -6.60 3.71 -9.55
C CYS A 20 -7.90 4.49 -9.29
N THR A 21 -8.41 4.45 -8.06
CA THR A 21 -9.55 5.25 -7.60
C THR A 21 -9.31 5.66 -6.14
N PRO A 22 -10.12 6.55 -5.54
CA PRO A 22 -9.91 6.97 -4.15
C PRO A 22 -9.93 5.85 -3.10
N SER A 23 -10.37 4.63 -3.46
CA SER A 23 -10.46 3.48 -2.56
C SER A 23 -9.94 2.16 -3.14
N VAL A 24 -9.30 2.18 -4.31
CA VAL A 24 -8.77 0.96 -4.96
C VAL A 24 -7.29 1.09 -5.23
N LEU A 25 -6.53 0.13 -4.72
CA LEU A 25 -5.11 -0.04 -5.00
C LEU A 25 -4.91 -1.21 -5.98
N ARG A 26 -4.17 -0.98 -7.06
CA ARG A 26 -3.82 -2.00 -8.06
C ARG A 26 -2.37 -2.44 -7.89
N THR A 27 -2.20 -3.72 -7.59
CA THR A 27 -0.92 -4.44 -7.64
C THR A 27 -0.77 -5.08 -9.01
N ALA A 28 0.18 -4.60 -9.82
CA ALA A 28 0.46 -5.13 -11.16
C ALA A 28 1.97 -5.38 -11.33
N PRO A 29 2.54 -6.34 -10.59
CA PRO A 29 3.96 -6.67 -10.71
C PRO A 29 4.27 -7.25 -12.10
N PRO A 30 5.55 -7.21 -12.53
CA PRO A 30 5.99 -7.88 -13.76
C PRO A 30 5.69 -9.38 -13.75
N LEU A 31 5.47 -9.97 -14.92
CA LEU A 31 5.22 -11.43 -15.05
C LEU A 31 6.42 -12.31 -14.71
N ILE A 32 7.59 -11.70 -14.51
CA ILE A 32 8.84 -12.36 -14.12
C ILE A 32 9.11 -12.28 -12.61
N ILE A 33 8.16 -11.76 -11.82
CA ILE A 33 8.30 -11.65 -10.37
C ILE A 33 8.49 -13.04 -9.74
N ASP A 34 9.36 -13.14 -8.74
CA ASP A 34 9.53 -14.36 -7.96
C ASP A 34 8.70 -14.34 -6.66
N THR A 35 8.60 -15.51 -6.01
CA THR A 35 7.83 -15.67 -4.77
C THR A 35 8.41 -14.83 -3.63
N ALA A 36 9.73 -14.68 -3.52
CA ALA A 36 10.34 -13.92 -2.44
C ALA A 36 10.02 -12.42 -2.54
N GLN A 37 9.95 -11.89 -3.76
CA GLN A 37 9.50 -10.52 -4.02
C GLN A 37 8.04 -10.33 -3.62
N LEU A 38 7.16 -11.27 -3.96
CA LEU A 38 5.76 -11.24 -3.50
C LEU A 38 5.64 -11.34 -1.98
N ASP A 39 6.41 -12.22 -1.35
CA ASP A 39 6.43 -12.39 0.11
C ASP A 39 6.85 -11.08 0.80
N SER A 40 7.84 -10.36 0.27
CA SER A 40 8.24 -9.06 0.80
C SER A 40 7.12 -8.02 0.75
N TRP A 41 6.33 -7.99 -0.34
CA TRP A 41 5.18 -7.12 -0.47
C TRP A 41 4.06 -7.49 0.51
N LEU A 42 3.74 -8.79 0.60
CA LEU A 42 2.71 -9.29 1.51
C LEU A 42 3.09 -9.06 2.98
N ALA A 43 4.38 -9.10 3.33
CA ALA A 43 4.87 -8.79 4.66
C ALA A 43 4.75 -7.29 5.01
N ALA A 44 4.95 -6.40 4.03
CA ALA A 44 4.89 -4.95 4.24
C ALA A 44 3.46 -4.39 4.22
N LEU A 45 2.56 -5.01 3.45
CA LEU A 45 1.20 -4.50 3.22
C LEU A 45 0.39 -4.26 4.52
N PRO A 46 0.39 -5.13 5.54
CA PRO A 46 -0.36 -4.88 6.77
C PRO A 46 0.05 -3.57 7.46
N ALA A 47 1.36 -3.30 7.59
CA ALA A 47 1.84 -2.07 8.22
C ALA A 47 1.39 -0.81 7.47
N VAL A 48 1.39 -0.85 6.14
CA VAL A 48 0.86 0.24 5.29
C VAL A 48 -0.62 0.46 5.58
N LEU A 49 -1.43 -0.61 5.67
CA LEU A 49 -2.87 -0.49 5.90
C LEU A 49 -3.19 -0.05 7.33
N ASP A 50 -2.45 -0.53 8.32
CA ASP A 50 -2.60 -0.14 9.72
C ASP A 50 -2.32 1.37 9.90
N GLU A 51 -1.24 1.88 9.30
CA GLU A 51 -0.92 3.30 9.36
C GLU A 51 -1.98 4.16 8.65
N VAL A 52 -2.54 3.67 7.54
CA VAL A 52 -3.69 4.31 6.89
C VAL A 52 -4.90 4.39 7.82
N ALA A 53 -5.16 3.33 8.60
CA ALA A 53 -6.23 3.34 9.59
C ALA A 53 -5.95 4.33 10.73
N THR A 54 -4.73 4.36 11.27
CA THR A 54 -4.36 5.23 12.41
C THR A 54 -4.45 6.72 12.07
N THR A 55 -3.95 7.20 10.93
CA THR A 55 -4.08 8.65 10.60
C THR A 55 -5.53 9.06 10.31
N SER A 56 -6.45 8.12 10.05
CA SER A 56 -7.88 8.46 9.91
C SER A 56 -8.52 8.82 11.26
N GLU A 57 -7.98 8.27 12.35
CA GLU A 57 -8.51 8.42 13.70
C GLU A 57 -7.97 9.71 14.36
N GLU A 58 -6.70 10.05 14.12
CA GLU A 58 -6.09 11.30 14.61
C GLU A 58 -6.67 12.55 13.94
N ALA A 59 -7.11 12.48 12.68
CA ALA A 59 -7.72 13.60 11.96
C ALA A 59 -9.18 13.88 12.37
N SER A 60 -9.78 13.03 13.21
CA SER A 60 -11.16 13.16 13.71
C SER A 60 -11.24 13.63 15.18
N THR A 61 -10.11 13.97 15.79
CA THR A 61 -10.01 14.61 17.12
C THR A 61 -9.69 16.09 16.97
#